data_AF-A0A0D0AB84-F1
#
_entry.id   AF-A0A0D0AB84-F1
#
_cell.length_a   1.000
_cell.length_b   1.000
_cell.length_c   1.000
_cell.angle_alpha   90.00
_cell.angle_beta   90.00
_cell.angle_gamma   90.00
#
_symmetry.space_group_name_H-M   'P 1'
#
loop_
_entity.id
_entity.type
_entity.pdbx_description
1 polymer ?
#
loop_
_entity_poly.entity_id
_entity_poly.type
_entity_poly.pdbx_seq_one_letter_code
_entity_poly.pdbx_strand_id
1 'polypeptide(L)' 'MSEQTNNDNSYFRIWQQNLNTSMVAQASLLNNASISDWDIITIQEPHVNFLRNTSANHKW' A
#
# COMPACT_ATOMS: atom_id res chain seq x y z
N MET A 1 -28.69 -29.22 16.36
CA MET A 1 -27.41 -28.87 15.74
C MET A 1 -27.38 -27.36 15.59
N SER A 2 -26.62 -26.67 16.43
CA SER A 2 -26.39 -25.24 16.33
C SER A 2 -25.34 -25.01 15.24
N GLU A 3 -25.72 -24.31 14.17
CA GLU A 3 -24.78 -23.82 13.16
C GLU A 3 -23.91 -22.74 13.82
N GLN A 4 -22.64 -23.07 14.07
CA GLN A 4 -21.64 -22.06 14.43
C GLN A 4 -21.30 -21.29 13.15
N THR A 5 -21.78 -20.06 13.05
CA THR A 5 -21.32 -19.13 12.02
C THR A 5 -19.89 -18.75 12.35
N ASN A 6 -18.91 -19.40 11.70
CA ASN A 6 -17.51 -18.98 11.75
C ASN A 6 -17.44 -17.56 11.20
N ASN A 7 -17.33 -16.59 12.11
CA ASN A 7 -17.33 -15.17 11.82
C ASN A 7 -15.90 -14.70 11.49
N ASP A 8 -15.13 -15.53 10.81
CA ASP A 8 -13.80 -15.19 10.30
C ASP A 8 -13.97 -14.36 9.03
N ASN A 9 -14.50 -13.15 9.18
CA ASN A 9 -14.60 -12.18 8.10
C ASN A 9 -13.20 -11.60 7.82
N SER A 10 -12.36 -12.43 7.20
CA SER A 10 -11.12 -12.00 6.56
C SER A 10 -11.49 -11.14 5.36
N TYR A 11 -11.31 -9.83 5.49
CA TYR A 11 -11.48 -8.90 4.39
C TYR A 11 -10.15 -8.79 3.64
N PHE A 12 -10.20 -8.96 2.32
CA PHE A 12 -9.09 -8.61 1.44
C PHE A 12 -9.06 -7.08 1.26
N ARG A 13 -7.94 -6.45 1.62
CA ARG A 13 -7.79 -4.99 1.68
C ARG A 13 -6.87 -4.51 0.58
N ILE A 14 -7.40 -3.64 -0.28
CA ILE A 14 -6.64 -3.00 -1.36
C ILE A 14 -6.62 -1.49 -1.14
N TRP A 15 -5.43 -0.92 -1.06
CA TRP A 15 -5.23 0.53 -1.09
C TRP A 15 -4.85 0.96 -2.50
N GLN A 16 -5.60 1.91 -3.06
CA GLN A 16 -5.20 2.64 -4.26
C GLN A 16 -4.95 4.13 -3.96
N GLN A 17 -3.81 4.68 -4.40
CA GLN A 17 -3.45 6.08 -4.19
C GLN A 17 -2.75 6.70 -5.41
N ASN A 18 -3.16 7.90 -5.78
CA ASN A 18 -2.39 8.78 -6.67
C ASN A 18 -1.38 9.60 -5.85
N LEU A 19 -0.10 9.55 -6.20
CA LEU A 19 0.99 10.25 -5.51
C LEU A 19 1.30 11.64 -6.11
N ASN A 20 0.66 12.00 -7.21
CA ASN A 20 0.83 13.26 -7.94
C ASN A 20 2.31 13.58 -8.20
N THR A 21 3.10 12.56 -8.54
CA THR A 21 4.56 12.61 -8.74
C THR A 21 5.37 13.13 -7.54
N SER A 22 4.77 13.21 -6.35
CA SER A 22 5.40 13.81 -5.17
C SER A 22 6.36 12.85 -4.49
N MET A 23 7.65 13.23 -4.45
CA MET A 23 8.68 12.52 -3.70
C MET A 23 8.32 12.36 -2.22
N VAL A 24 7.75 13.42 -1.62
CA VAL A 24 7.38 13.43 -0.21
C VAL A 24 6.20 12.49 0.05
N ALA A 25 5.20 12.47 -0.83
CA ALA A 25 4.07 11.55 -0.71
C ALA A 25 4.52 10.09 -0.83
N GLN A 26 5.40 9.78 -1.78
CA GLN A 26 5.94 8.42 -1.94
C GLN A 26 6.78 7.99 -0.74
N ALA A 27 7.64 8.86 -0.23
CA ALA A 27 8.43 8.56 0.98
C ALA A 27 7.54 8.37 2.21
N SER A 28 6.50 9.19 2.37
CA SER A 28 5.52 9.06 3.45
C SER A 28 4.75 7.74 3.38
N LEU A 29 4.27 7.37 2.17
CA LEU A 29 3.58 6.10 1.94
C LEU A 29 4.49 4.92 2.30
N LEU A 30 5.69 4.83 1.71
CA LEU A 30 6.60 3.69 1.92
C LEU A 30 7.00 3.51 3.39
N ASN A 31 7.13 4.60 4.15
CA ASN A 31 7.53 4.54 5.57
C ASN A 31 6.35 4.46 6.54
N ASN A 32 5.12 4.34 6.04
CA ASN A 32 3.93 4.23 6.89
C ASN A 32 3.87 2.85 7.56
N ALA A 33 3.75 2.82 8.89
CA ALA A 33 3.67 1.58 9.66
C ALA A 33 2.41 0.74 9.32
N SER A 34 1.32 1.39 8.92
CA SER A 34 0.05 0.73 8.60
C SER A 34 0.02 0.09 7.20
N ILE A 35 1.10 0.18 6.42
CA ILE A 35 1.18 -0.49 5.11
C ILE A 35 1.02 -2.01 5.24
N SER A 36 1.46 -2.61 6.35
CA SER A 36 1.31 -4.05 6.60
C SER A 36 -0.13 -4.50 6.84
N ASP A 37 -1.06 -3.57 7.04
CA ASP A 37 -2.48 -3.88 7.26
C ASP A 37 -3.26 -4.07 5.94
N TRP A 38 -2.57 -3.90 4.80
CA TRP A 38 -3.12 -3.99 3.45
C TRP A 38 -2.48 -5.17 2.71
N ASP A 39 -3.30 -5.92 1.97
CA ASP A 39 -2.82 -7.05 1.17
C ASP A 39 -2.19 -6.59 -0.15
N ILE A 40 -2.76 -5.55 -0.76
CA ILE A 40 -2.26 -4.93 -1.99
C ILE A 40 -2.29 -3.41 -1.86
N ILE A 41 -1.20 -2.78 -2.32
CA ILE A 41 -1.13 -1.34 -2.49
C ILE A 41 -0.81 -1.04 -3.94
N THR A 42 -1.60 -0.17 -4.56
CA THR A 42 -1.42 0.29 -5.94
C THR A 42 -1.21 1.80 -5.95
N ILE A 43 -0.16 2.24 -6.65
CA ILE A 43 0.19 3.66 -6.78
C ILE A 43 0.01 4.14 -8.22
N GLN A 44 -0.52 5.34 -8.40
CA GLN A 44 -0.56 6.06 -9.67
C GLN A 44 0.31 7.31 -9.59
N GLU A 45 0.88 7.71 -10.73
CA GLU A 45 1.80 8.85 -10.84
C GLU A 45 2.92 8.81 -9.79
N PRO A 46 3.72 7.73 -9.72
CA PRO A 46 4.83 7.66 -8.78
C PRO A 46 5.84 8.76 -9.07
N HIS A 47 6.57 9.16 -8.03
CA HIS A 47 7.75 9.98 -8.21
C HIS A 47 8.84 9.16 -8.92
N VAL A 48 9.24 9.63 -10.10
CA VAL A 48 10.32 9.06 -10.90
C VAL A 48 11.45 10.08 -10.96
N ASN A 49 12.65 9.69 -10.53
CA ASN A 49 13.80 10.58 -10.50
C ASN A 49 14.39 10.80 -11.91
N PHE A 50 15.41 11.66 -12.01
CA PHE A 50 16.08 11.99 -13.28
C PHE A 50 16.69 10.76 -14.00
N LEU A 51 17.06 9.72 -13.24
CA LEU A 51 17.58 8.46 -13.78
C LEU A 51 16.48 7.48 -14.20
N ARG A 52 15.22 7.92 -14.19
CA ARG A 52 14.03 7.10 -14.48
C ARG A 52 13.78 5.97 -13.48
N ASN A 53 14.27 6.13 -12.25
CA ASN A 53 14.03 5.18 -11.17
C ASN A 53 12.90 5.69 -10.26
N THR A 54 12.06 4.77 -9.81
CA THR A 54 11.15 4.99 -8.66
C THR A 54 11.86 4.60 -7.37
N SER A 55 11.35 5.05 -6.22
CA SER A 55 11.91 4.74 -4.90
C SER A 55 11.14 3.61 -4.23
N ALA A 56 11.87 2.78 -3.48
CA ALA A 56 11.37 1.67 -2.66
C ALA A 56 12.07 1.70 -1.27
N ASN A 57 11.77 0.78 -0.37
CA ASN A 57 12.47 0.69 0.93
C ASN A 57 12.93 -0.74 1.24
N HIS A 58 13.62 -0.98 2.36
CA HIS A 58 14.12 -2.33 2.66
C HIS A 58 13.04 -3.41 2.83
N LYS A 59 11.76 -3.01 2.95
CA LYS A 59 10.61 -3.91 3.10
C LYS A 59 9.87 -4.16 1.77
N TRP A 60 10.04 -3.28 0.77
CA TRP A 60 9.28 -3.26 -0.49
C TRP A 60 10.17 -2.86 -1.65
#